data_AF-A0A933K3F6-F1
#
_entry.id   AF-A0A933K3F6-F1
#
_cell.length_a   1.000
_cell.length_b   1.000
_cell.length_c   1.000
_cell.angle_alpha   90.00
_cell.angle_beta   90.00
_cell.angle_gamma   90.00
#
_symmetry.space_group_name_H-M   'P 1'
#
loop_
_entity.id
_entity.type
_entity.pdbx_description
1 polymer ?
#
loop_
_entity_poly.entity_id
_entity_poly.type
_entity_poly.pdbx_seq_one_letter_code
_entity_poly.pdbx_strand_id
1 'polypeptide(L)'
;MATLTVRLYASLKDLAGTARIDACGASLRDALADLGRKGGERLRAALFDDEGGVREGYQLLLRQEYLDPAQLDTVAIEDGETLHLMMGSPKALLHYEGRPFLSVILDRMARVPVSRCLVVLGRHAAEITAAIDLRSAQVVVNPDPDRGQLSSLQEGVKALLEAGRPMPAALVALVDQPAVTGATYRALASAWQGGAGRGIYLARCGGKHAHPLILSADDLEAALELPATAQMRAVVKRPGAAVVDVEVEDRTVLDDVDTPDDYARLVAGGDR
;
A
#
# COMPACT_ATOMS: atom_id res chain seq x y z
N MET A 1 31.15 -14.55 6.97
CA MET A 1 29.79 -14.40 6.41
C MET A 1 29.23 -13.13 6.99
N ALA A 2 28.73 -12.26 6.13
CA ALA A 2 28.10 -11.03 6.58
C ALA A 2 26.62 -11.28 6.89
N THR A 3 26.06 -10.45 7.76
CA THR A 3 24.67 -10.47 8.19
C THR A 3 23.92 -9.29 7.60
N LEU A 4 22.83 -9.62 6.95
CA LEU A 4 21.94 -8.76 6.21
C LEU A 4 20.55 -8.80 6.88
N THR A 5 19.95 -7.65 7.15
CA THR A 5 18.54 -7.59 7.54
C THR A 5 17.66 -7.54 6.28
N VAL A 6 16.85 -8.57 6.05
CA VAL A 6 15.85 -8.56 4.98
C VAL A 6 14.54 -8.01 5.51
N ARG A 7 14.10 -6.88 4.96
CA ARG A 7 12.77 -6.31 5.18
C ARG A 7 11.78 -6.90 4.19
N LEU A 8 10.78 -7.57 4.75
CA LEU A 8 9.65 -8.13 4.03
C LEU A 8 8.47 -7.17 4.10
N TYR A 9 7.80 -7.01 2.97
CA TYR A 9 6.67 -6.11 2.83
C TYR A 9 5.38 -6.89 2.61
N ALA A 10 4.29 -6.30 3.06
CA ALA A 10 2.95 -6.76 2.76
C ALA A 10 2.75 -8.26 3.09
N SER A 11 2.13 -9.01 2.19
CA SER A 11 1.95 -10.46 2.26
C SER A 11 3.21 -11.28 2.58
N LEU A 12 4.41 -10.89 2.14
CA LEU A 12 5.65 -11.62 2.46
C LEU A 12 5.94 -11.58 3.96
N LYS A 13 5.65 -10.46 4.62
CA LYS A 13 5.72 -10.34 6.07
C LYS A 13 4.71 -11.28 6.74
N ASP A 14 3.50 -11.40 6.21
CA ASP A 14 2.46 -12.24 6.79
C ASP A 14 2.75 -13.73 6.60
N LEU A 15 3.33 -14.11 5.45
CA LEU A 15 3.82 -15.46 5.17
C LEU A 15 4.97 -15.86 6.10
N ALA A 16 5.88 -14.92 6.37
CA ALA A 16 7.01 -15.10 7.28
C ALA A 16 6.64 -14.99 8.77
N GLY A 17 5.48 -14.41 9.10
CA GLY A 17 5.10 -14.03 10.46
C GLY A 17 5.93 -12.88 11.06
N THR A 18 6.82 -12.25 10.28
CA THR A 18 7.68 -11.14 10.71
C THR A 18 8.00 -10.20 9.55
N ALA A 19 8.18 -8.92 9.84
CA ALA A 19 8.55 -7.91 8.84
C ALA A 19 10.06 -7.89 8.54
N ARG A 20 10.86 -8.60 9.34
CA ARG A 20 12.31 -8.62 9.26
C ARG A 20 12.85 -10.01 9.55
N ILE A 21 13.80 -10.45 8.74
CA ILE A 21 14.57 -11.68 8.97
C ILE A 21 16.04 -11.34 8.73
N ASP A 22 16.90 -11.65 9.71
CA ASP A 22 18.33 -11.57 9.52
C ASP A 22 18.83 -12.81 8.77
N ALA A 23 19.47 -12.60 7.65
CA ALA A 23 20.02 -13.62 6.77
C ALA A 23 21.53 -13.46 6.64
N CYS A 24 22.25 -14.57 6.49
CA CYS A 24 23.70 -14.57 6.44
C CYS A 24 24.19 -15.19 5.14
N GLY A 25 25.21 -14.58 4.52
CA GLY A 25 25.76 -15.02 3.24
C GLY A 25 27.21 -14.62 3.02
N ALA A 26 27.87 -15.24 2.03
CA ALA A 26 29.08 -14.66 1.42
C ALA A 26 28.71 -13.78 0.21
N SER A 27 27.62 -14.14 -0.48
CA SER A 27 26.95 -13.36 -1.51
C SER A 27 25.51 -13.04 -1.13
N LEU A 28 24.85 -12.18 -1.91
CA LEU A 28 23.41 -11.97 -1.78
C LEU A 28 22.60 -13.24 -2.08
N ARG A 29 23.02 -14.07 -3.04
CA ARG A 29 22.37 -15.38 -3.29
C ARG A 29 22.39 -16.26 -2.04
N ASP A 30 23.53 -16.35 -1.36
CA ASP A 30 23.64 -17.17 -0.14
C ASP A 30 22.72 -16.66 0.96
N ALA A 31 22.65 -15.34 1.13
CA ALA A 31 21.76 -14.72 2.11
C ALA A 31 20.29 -14.93 1.76
N LEU A 32 19.91 -14.89 0.48
CA LEU A 32 18.54 -15.21 0.06
C LEU A 32 18.19 -16.69 0.27
N ALA A 33 19.14 -17.61 0.02
CA ALA A 33 18.95 -19.01 0.36
C ALA A 33 18.78 -19.22 1.87
N ASP A 34 19.54 -18.48 2.69
CA ASP A 34 19.39 -18.48 4.15
C ASP A 34 18.06 -17.88 4.62
N LEU A 35 17.60 -16.79 3.99
CA LEU A 35 16.27 -16.21 4.18
C LEU A 35 15.17 -17.26 3.92
N GLY A 36 15.26 -18.00 2.82
CA GLY A 36 14.29 -19.05 2.48
C GLY A 36 14.23 -20.17 3.52
N ARG A 37 15.36 -20.53 4.14
CA ARG A 37 15.37 -21.50 5.26
C ARG A 37 14.76 -20.92 6.53
N LYS A 38 15.11 -19.68 6.88
CA LYS A 38 14.67 -19.02 8.13
C LYS A 38 13.21 -18.56 8.10
N GLY A 39 12.71 -18.13 6.94
CA GLY A 39 11.34 -17.64 6.78
C GLY A 39 10.27 -18.71 6.62
N GLY A 40 10.66 -19.99 6.61
CA GLY A 40 9.76 -21.13 6.52
C GLY A 40 9.27 -21.44 5.10
N GLU A 41 8.59 -22.58 4.97
CA GLU A 41 8.18 -23.15 3.68
C GLU A 41 7.23 -22.25 2.88
N ARG A 42 6.32 -21.54 3.58
CA ARG A 42 5.35 -20.63 2.94
C ARG A 42 6.04 -19.44 2.28
N LEU A 43 6.97 -18.78 2.98
CA LEU A 43 7.76 -17.70 2.40
C LEU A 43 8.62 -18.24 1.25
N ARG A 44 9.26 -19.40 1.46
CA ARG A 44 10.13 -20.01 0.46
C ARG A 44 9.38 -20.28 -0.85
N ALA A 45 8.21 -20.92 -0.79
CA ALA A 45 7.40 -21.25 -1.96
C ALA A 45 6.82 -20.01 -2.66
N ALA A 46 6.54 -18.93 -1.92
CA ALA A 46 6.06 -17.69 -2.49
C ALA A 46 7.16 -16.89 -3.19
N LEU A 47 8.39 -16.94 -2.66
CA LEU A 47 9.49 -16.08 -3.07
C LEU A 47 10.45 -16.72 -4.09
N PHE A 48 10.71 -18.02 -3.97
CA PHE A 48 11.72 -18.71 -4.77
C PHE A 48 11.11 -19.63 -5.82
N ASP A 49 11.76 -19.71 -6.98
CA ASP A 49 11.51 -20.74 -7.97
C ASP A 49 12.19 -22.07 -7.57
N ASP A 50 11.99 -23.11 -8.38
CA ASP A 50 12.54 -24.44 -8.13
C ASP A 50 14.09 -24.48 -8.23
N GLU A 51 14.70 -23.49 -8.89
CA GLU A 51 16.16 -23.34 -9.02
C GLU A 51 16.76 -22.52 -7.85
N GLY A 52 15.92 -22.01 -6.94
CA GLY A 52 16.33 -21.17 -5.81
C GLY A 52 16.61 -19.72 -6.21
N GLY A 53 16.21 -19.30 -7.41
CA GLY A 53 16.14 -17.92 -7.84
C GLY A 53 14.93 -17.20 -7.24
N VAL A 54 14.96 -15.87 -7.19
CA VAL A 54 13.79 -15.09 -6.77
C VAL A 54 12.79 -15.06 -7.92
N ARG A 55 11.54 -15.47 -7.66
CA ARG A 55 10.46 -15.51 -8.66
C ARG A 55 10.30 -14.15 -9.32
N GLU A 56 9.94 -14.17 -10.60
CA GLU A 56 9.55 -12.96 -11.34
C GLU A 56 8.44 -12.19 -10.61
N GLY A 57 8.49 -10.87 -10.72
CA GLY A 57 7.54 -9.99 -10.06
C GLY A 57 7.96 -9.58 -8.65
N TYR A 58 9.11 -10.02 -8.13
CA TYR A 58 9.74 -9.41 -6.95
C TYR A 58 10.96 -8.57 -7.33
N GLN A 59 11.11 -7.43 -6.65
CA GLN A 59 12.28 -6.56 -6.71
C GLN A 59 13.09 -6.65 -5.43
N LEU A 60 14.40 -6.62 -5.60
CA LEU A 60 15.40 -6.55 -4.55
C LEU A 60 16.01 -5.15 -4.58
N LEU A 61 15.93 -4.43 -3.46
CA LEU A 61 16.53 -3.11 -3.31
C LEU A 61 17.55 -3.13 -2.17
N LEU A 62 18.81 -2.88 -2.49
CA LEU A 62 19.94 -2.83 -1.56
C LEU A 62 20.75 -1.57 -1.90
N ARG A 63 21.23 -0.82 -0.89
CA ARG A 63 21.99 0.43 -1.09
C ARG A 63 21.29 1.46 -2.01
N GLN A 64 19.96 1.50 -1.97
CA GLN A 64 19.11 2.32 -2.85
C GLN A 64 19.20 1.97 -4.35
N GLU A 65 19.75 0.82 -4.70
CA GLU A 65 19.83 0.31 -6.07
C GLU A 65 18.98 -0.95 -6.22
N TYR A 66 18.22 -1.01 -7.31
CA TYR A 66 17.49 -2.22 -7.68
C TYR A 66 18.46 -3.22 -8.29
N LEU A 67 18.38 -4.46 -7.80
CA LEU A 67 19.27 -5.52 -8.21
C LEU A 67 18.62 -6.39 -9.28
N ASP A 68 19.40 -6.75 -10.28
CA ASP A 68 19.04 -7.76 -11.27
C ASP A 68 19.14 -9.16 -10.62
N PRO A 69 18.07 -9.97 -10.60
CA PRO A 69 18.12 -11.35 -10.14
C PRO A 69 19.21 -12.21 -10.81
N ALA A 70 19.65 -11.86 -12.02
CA ALA A 70 20.74 -12.54 -12.71
C ALA A 70 22.13 -12.25 -12.11
N GLN A 71 22.28 -11.20 -11.29
CA GLN A 71 23.56 -10.74 -10.76
C GLN A 71 23.79 -11.08 -9.27
N LEU A 72 22.84 -11.77 -8.62
CA LEU A 72 22.85 -12.01 -7.17
C LEU A 72 24.11 -12.72 -6.63
N ASP A 73 24.78 -13.53 -7.45
CA ASP A 73 26.06 -14.19 -7.11
C ASP A 73 27.24 -13.23 -6.99
N THR A 74 27.16 -12.11 -7.71
CA THR A 74 28.24 -11.11 -7.79
C THR A 74 28.05 -9.96 -6.81
N VAL A 75 26.87 -9.84 -6.20
CA VAL A 75 26.57 -8.81 -5.21
C VAL A 75 27.12 -9.24 -3.84
N ALA A 76 28.22 -8.61 -3.44
CA ALA A 76 28.78 -8.75 -2.10
C ALA A 76 27.93 -8.00 -1.08
N ILE A 77 27.66 -8.65 0.06
CA ILE A 77 26.92 -8.06 1.18
C ILE A 77 27.88 -7.64 2.30
N GLU A 78 27.55 -6.54 2.96
CA GLU A 78 28.27 -5.99 4.11
C GLU A 78 27.45 -6.21 5.40
N ASP A 79 28.14 -6.22 6.55
CA ASP A 79 27.47 -6.40 7.85
C ASP A 79 26.56 -5.20 8.18
N GLY A 80 25.32 -5.50 8.55
CA GLY A 80 24.34 -4.50 8.99
C GLY A 80 23.55 -3.83 7.85
N GLU A 81 23.71 -4.32 6.62
CA GLU A 81 22.92 -3.83 5.50
C GLU A 81 21.44 -4.22 5.59
N THR A 82 20.60 -3.46 4.90
CA THR A 82 19.17 -3.75 4.79
C THR A 82 18.76 -3.97 3.34
N LEU A 83 18.26 -5.16 3.05
CA LEU A 83 17.64 -5.53 1.77
C LEU A 83 16.14 -5.34 1.88
N HIS A 84 15.55 -4.66 0.92
CA HIS A 84 14.11 -4.52 0.81
C HIS A 84 13.60 -5.45 -0.29
N LEU A 85 12.65 -6.30 0.05
CA LEU A 85 12.09 -7.29 -0.87
C LEU A 85 10.59 -7.03 -1.06
N MET A 86 10.23 -6.62 -2.28
CA MET A 86 8.93 -6.01 -2.60
C MET A 86 8.41 -6.51 -3.95
N MET A 87 7.13 -6.24 -4.24
CA MET A 87 6.59 -6.41 -5.59
C MET A 87 7.33 -5.53 -6.60
N GLY A 88 7.64 -6.10 -7.77
CA GLY A 88 8.61 -5.59 -8.73
C GLY A 88 8.12 -4.53 -9.70
N SER A 89 6.94 -3.96 -9.46
CA SER A 89 6.49 -2.76 -10.16
C SER A 89 5.72 -1.89 -9.18
N PRO A 90 5.76 -0.56 -9.32
CA PRO A 90 4.95 0.31 -8.48
C PRO A 90 3.49 -0.10 -8.67
N LYS A 91 2.80 -0.44 -7.57
CA LYS A 91 1.41 -0.93 -7.65
C LYS A 91 0.52 0.02 -8.47
N ALA A 92 0.76 1.33 -8.37
CA ALA A 92 0.09 2.36 -9.17
C ALA A 92 0.14 2.14 -10.70
N LEU A 93 1.20 1.49 -11.21
CA LEU A 93 1.46 1.21 -12.62
C LEU A 93 1.09 -0.21 -13.07
N LEU A 94 0.76 -1.10 -12.13
CA LEU A 94 0.17 -2.40 -12.48
C LEU A 94 -1.16 -2.17 -13.22
N HIS A 95 -1.48 -3.06 -14.16
CA HIS A 95 -2.64 -2.89 -15.01
C HIS A 95 -3.83 -3.70 -14.49
N TYR A 96 -4.99 -3.07 -14.41
CA TYR A 96 -6.27 -3.70 -14.12
C TYR A 96 -7.30 -3.17 -15.11
N GLU A 97 -8.09 -4.06 -15.73
CA GLU A 97 -9.00 -3.70 -16.83
C GLU A 97 -8.27 -2.93 -17.96
N GLY A 98 -7.05 -3.35 -18.28
CA GLY A 98 -6.21 -2.75 -19.33
C GLY A 98 -5.61 -1.37 -19.01
N ARG A 99 -5.71 -0.87 -17.77
CA ARG A 99 -5.25 0.48 -17.39
C ARG A 99 -4.49 0.47 -16.07
N PRO A 100 -3.58 1.42 -15.80
CA PRO A 100 -2.87 1.50 -14.52
C PRO A 100 -3.83 1.59 -13.32
N PHE A 101 -3.53 0.89 -12.22
CA PHE A 101 -4.35 0.87 -11.00
C PHE A 101 -4.75 2.27 -10.55
N LEU A 102 -3.77 3.19 -10.49
CA LEU A 102 -4.02 4.56 -10.06
C LEU A 102 -4.98 5.28 -11.02
N SER A 103 -4.88 5.05 -12.34
CA SER A 103 -5.82 5.61 -13.31
C SER A 103 -7.24 5.08 -13.10
N VAL A 104 -7.40 3.77 -12.87
CA VAL A 104 -8.71 3.16 -12.61
C VAL A 104 -9.35 3.74 -11.33
N ILE A 105 -8.56 3.88 -10.26
CA ILE A 105 -9.03 4.45 -8.99
C ILE A 105 -9.45 5.91 -9.19
N LEU A 106 -8.64 6.72 -9.87
CA LEU A 106 -8.95 8.14 -10.14
C LEU A 106 -10.23 8.30 -10.96
N ASP A 107 -10.44 7.48 -11.99
CA ASP A 107 -11.67 7.51 -12.80
C ASP A 107 -12.92 7.16 -11.98
N ARG A 108 -12.79 6.20 -11.07
CA ARG A 108 -13.88 5.80 -10.17
C ARG A 108 -14.16 6.91 -9.14
N MET A 109 -13.11 7.53 -8.61
CA MET A 109 -13.18 8.65 -7.66
C MET A 109 -13.74 9.93 -8.30
N ALA A 110 -13.47 10.19 -9.58
CA ALA A 110 -13.98 11.35 -10.32
C ALA A 110 -15.52 11.39 -10.41
N ARG A 111 -16.19 10.25 -10.16
CA ARG A 111 -17.66 10.12 -10.14
C ARG A 111 -18.26 10.23 -8.74
N VAL A 112 -17.45 10.61 -7.76
CA VAL A 112 -17.84 10.82 -6.36
C VAL A 112 -17.92 12.33 -6.12
N PRO A 113 -18.87 12.84 -5.31
CA PRO A 113 -18.99 14.27 -5.04
C PRO A 113 -17.88 14.78 -4.09
N VAL A 114 -16.62 14.69 -4.54
CA VAL A 114 -15.44 15.23 -3.85
C VAL A 114 -15.02 16.55 -4.49
N SER A 115 -14.66 17.53 -3.66
CA SER A 115 -14.28 18.87 -4.14
C SER A 115 -12.82 18.97 -4.58
N ARG A 116 -11.99 18.02 -4.14
CA ARG A 116 -10.54 17.94 -4.38
C ARG A 116 -10.12 16.49 -4.39
N CYS A 117 -9.12 16.17 -5.22
CA CYS A 117 -8.47 14.87 -5.25
C CYS A 117 -6.97 15.07 -5.02
N LEU A 118 -6.40 14.28 -4.10
CA LEU A 118 -4.97 14.25 -3.85
C LEU A 118 -4.45 12.85 -4.11
N VAL A 119 -3.25 12.78 -4.66
CA VAL A 119 -2.51 11.53 -4.83
C VAL A 119 -1.21 11.68 -4.06
N VAL A 120 -1.04 10.85 -3.02
CA VAL A 120 0.22 10.79 -2.27
C VAL A 120 1.10 9.70 -2.87
N LEU A 121 2.23 10.10 -3.43
CA LEU A 121 3.23 9.21 -4.03
C LEU A 121 4.43 9.04 -3.10
N GLY A 122 5.14 7.92 -3.23
CA GLY A 122 6.38 7.63 -2.50
C GLY A 122 7.58 7.52 -3.43
N ARG A 123 8.39 6.49 -3.22
CA ARG A 123 9.66 6.21 -3.95
C ARG A 123 9.56 6.36 -5.48
N HIS A 124 8.44 5.92 -6.06
CA HIS A 124 8.24 5.89 -7.51
C HIS A 124 7.53 7.13 -8.05
N ALA A 125 7.54 8.26 -7.33
CA ALA A 125 6.80 9.47 -7.73
C ALA A 125 7.12 9.91 -9.17
N ALA A 126 8.41 9.99 -9.53
CA ALA A 126 8.84 10.42 -10.86
C ALA A 126 8.42 9.45 -11.98
N GLU A 127 8.53 8.15 -11.72
CA GLU A 127 8.11 7.11 -12.67
C GLU A 127 6.58 7.16 -12.89
N ILE A 128 5.82 7.29 -11.80
CA ILE A 128 4.36 7.36 -11.84
C ILE A 128 3.88 8.63 -12.55
N THR A 129 4.46 9.80 -12.25
CA THR A 129 4.07 11.06 -12.89
C THR A 129 4.48 11.15 -14.36
N ALA A 130 5.50 10.40 -14.78
CA ALA A 130 5.87 10.27 -16.19
C ALA A 130 4.89 9.35 -16.96
N ALA A 131 4.38 8.30 -16.30
CA ALA A 131 3.53 7.29 -16.93
C ALA A 131 2.02 7.61 -16.89
N ILE A 132 1.55 8.39 -15.90
CA ILE A 132 0.13 8.68 -15.68
C ILE A 132 -0.12 10.19 -15.72
N ASP A 133 -1.15 10.60 -16.46
CA ASP A 133 -1.67 11.97 -16.40
C ASP A 133 -2.41 12.20 -15.07
N LEU A 134 -1.76 12.91 -14.15
CA LEU A 134 -2.29 13.26 -12.84
C LEU A 134 -2.82 14.70 -12.75
N ARG A 135 -3.05 15.39 -13.87
CA ARG A 135 -3.48 16.81 -13.85
C ARG A 135 -4.81 17.06 -13.13
N SER A 136 -5.66 16.04 -13.00
CA SER A 136 -6.93 16.12 -12.26
C SER A 136 -6.77 16.00 -10.74
N ALA A 137 -5.57 15.68 -10.25
CA ALA A 137 -5.27 15.53 -8.84
C ALA A 137 -4.05 16.38 -8.43
N GLN A 138 -4.06 16.84 -7.17
CA GLN A 138 -2.86 17.42 -6.57
C GLN A 138 -1.92 16.29 -6.15
N VAL A 139 -0.71 16.28 -6.70
CA VAL A 139 0.32 15.31 -6.34
C VAL A 139 1.07 15.79 -5.10
N VAL A 140 1.18 14.93 -4.10
CA VAL A 140 1.98 15.12 -2.89
C VAL A 140 3.01 14.00 -2.83
N VAL A 141 4.26 14.31 -2.50
CA VAL A 141 5.32 13.30 -2.38
C VAL A 141 5.66 13.08 -0.92
N ASN A 142 5.50 11.86 -0.44
CA ASN A 142 6.02 11.43 0.86
C ASN A 142 7.50 11.03 0.68
N PRO A 143 8.45 11.77 1.29
CA PRO A 143 9.87 11.48 1.15
C PRO A 143 10.28 10.17 1.84
N ASP A 144 9.54 9.74 2.86
CA ASP A 144 9.87 8.60 3.72
C ASP A 144 8.71 7.59 3.84
N PRO A 145 8.27 6.95 2.73
CA PRO A 145 7.12 6.04 2.75
C PRO A 145 7.36 4.78 3.60
N ASP A 146 8.62 4.47 3.91
CA ASP A 146 9.07 3.34 4.74
C ASP A 146 8.62 3.45 6.20
N ARG A 147 8.21 4.63 6.63
CA ARG A 147 7.65 4.83 7.97
C ARG A 147 6.26 4.18 8.11
N GLY A 148 5.59 3.86 7.00
CA GLY A 148 4.32 3.15 6.97
C GLY A 148 3.19 3.96 6.36
N GLN A 149 2.04 3.32 6.12
CA GLN A 149 0.90 3.90 5.43
C GLN A 149 0.37 5.19 6.07
N LEU A 150 0.40 5.28 7.40
CA LEU A 150 -0.03 6.48 8.12
C LEU A 150 0.82 7.71 7.75
N SER A 151 2.13 7.53 7.52
CA SER A 151 3.00 8.64 7.11
C SER A 151 2.53 9.27 5.79
N SER A 152 2.07 8.46 4.82
CA SER A 152 1.52 8.99 3.57
C SER A 152 0.20 9.72 3.78
N LEU A 153 -0.68 9.21 4.65
CA LEU A 153 -1.89 9.94 5.02
C LEU A 153 -1.55 11.29 5.65
N GLN A 154 -0.59 11.32 6.59
CA GLN A 154 -0.15 12.54 7.26
C GLN A 154 0.38 13.58 6.26
N GLU A 155 1.17 13.19 5.26
CA GLU A 155 1.61 14.12 4.20
C GLU A 155 0.43 14.65 3.37
N GLY A 156 -0.56 13.80 3.05
CA GLY A 156 -1.79 14.24 2.39
C GLY A 156 -2.60 15.23 3.23
N VAL A 157 -2.72 14.99 4.54
CA VAL A 157 -3.42 15.90 5.47
C VAL A 157 -2.69 17.23 5.60
N LYS A 158 -1.36 17.24 5.72
CA LYS A 158 -0.57 18.48 5.76
C LYS A 158 -0.81 19.32 4.51
N ALA A 159 -0.75 18.71 3.32
CA ALA A 159 -1.02 19.41 2.07
C ALA A 159 -2.44 19.99 1.98
N LEU A 160 -3.43 19.30 2.55
CA LEU A 160 -4.81 19.79 2.65
C LEU A 160 -4.92 21.01 3.58
N LEU A 161 -4.24 20.98 4.73
CA LEU A 161 -4.22 22.09 5.69
C LEU A 161 -3.49 23.32 5.12
N GLU A 162 -2.34 23.12 4.46
CA GLU A 162 -1.58 24.18 3.81
C GLU A 162 -2.38 24.91 2.72
N ALA A 163 -3.30 24.21 2.05
CA ALA A 163 -4.18 24.81 1.05
C ALA A 163 -5.23 25.78 1.64
N GLY A 164 -5.30 25.91 2.98
CA GLY A 164 -6.00 26.97 3.70
C GLY A 164 -7.52 27.00 3.53
N ARG A 165 -8.13 25.92 3.06
CA ARG A 165 -9.59 25.82 2.85
C ARG A 165 -10.22 24.85 3.85
N PRO A 166 -11.43 25.16 4.36
CA PRO A 166 -12.16 24.23 5.21
C PRO A 166 -12.35 22.88 4.51
N MET A 167 -11.92 21.82 5.19
CA MET A 167 -12.09 20.43 4.76
C MET A 167 -12.87 19.71 5.85
N PRO A 168 -14.17 19.44 5.64
CA PRO A 168 -14.97 18.78 6.68
C PRO A 168 -14.59 17.31 6.85
N ALA A 169 -14.08 16.68 5.79
CA ALA A 169 -13.63 15.30 5.79
C ALA A 169 -12.79 14.96 4.55
N ALA A 170 -12.14 13.81 4.59
CA ALA A 170 -11.44 13.20 3.45
C ALA A 170 -11.88 11.74 3.27
N LEU A 171 -12.20 11.36 2.02
CA LEU A 171 -12.37 9.98 1.60
C LEU A 171 -11.00 9.41 1.23
N VAL A 172 -10.57 8.37 1.93
CA VAL A 172 -9.27 7.72 1.78
C VAL A 172 -9.45 6.38 1.07
N ALA A 173 -8.77 6.22 -0.06
CA ALA A 173 -8.70 4.98 -0.83
C ALA A 173 -7.25 4.52 -0.95
N LEU A 174 -7.04 3.22 -1.18
CA LEU A 174 -5.72 2.62 -1.28
C LEU A 174 -5.39 2.24 -2.73
N VAL A 175 -4.12 2.43 -3.12
CA VAL A 175 -3.66 2.16 -4.48
C VAL A 175 -3.61 0.67 -4.82
N ASP A 176 -3.54 -0.19 -3.82
CA ASP A 176 -3.50 -1.65 -3.94
C ASP A 176 -4.88 -2.31 -3.97
N GLN A 177 -5.95 -1.52 -3.97
CA GLN A 177 -7.33 -1.98 -4.11
C GLN A 177 -7.98 -1.41 -5.39
N PRO A 178 -7.42 -1.68 -6.59
CA PRO A 178 -7.90 -1.10 -7.85
C PRO A 178 -9.32 -1.56 -8.23
N ALA A 179 -9.75 -2.71 -7.72
CA ALA A 179 -11.04 -3.32 -8.00
C ALA A 179 -12.20 -2.70 -7.20
N VAL A 180 -11.92 -1.90 -6.16
CA VAL A 180 -12.96 -1.19 -5.38
C VAL A 180 -13.83 -0.36 -6.29
N THR A 181 -15.14 -0.61 -6.22
CA THR A 181 -16.09 -0.06 -7.18
C THR A 181 -16.40 1.41 -6.87
N GLY A 182 -16.78 2.15 -7.91
CA GLY A 182 -17.30 3.51 -7.72
C GLY A 182 -18.60 3.56 -6.91
N ALA A 183 -19.35 2.45 -6.83
CA ALA A 183 -20.55 2.36 -5.99
C ALA A 183 -20.18 2.41 -4.50
N THR A 184 -19.12 1.71 -4.09
CA THR A 184 -18.56 1.77 -2.73
C THR A 184 -18.17 3.20 -2.34
N TYR A 185 -17.41 3.91 -3.17
CA TYR A 185 -17.04 5.29 -2.87
C TYR A 185 -18.26 6.21 -2.73
N ARG A 186 -19.28 6.06 -3.60
CA ARG A 186 -20.53 6.83 -3.51
C ARG A 186 -21.36 6.47 -2.28
N ALA A 187 -21.36 5.20 -1.85
CA ALA A 187 -22.05 4.76 -0.65
C ALA A 187 -21.47 5.44 0.59
N LEU A 188 -20.13 5.48 0.72
CA LEU A 188 -19.48 6.21 1.81
C LEU A 188 -19.78 7.72 1.74
N ALA A 189 -19.66 8.33 0.56
CA ALA A 189 -19.96 9.75 0.42
C ALA A 189 -21.41 10.09 0.80
N SER A 190 -22.37 9.23 0.43
CA SER A 190 -23.79 9.39 0.77
C SER A 190 -24.02 9.22 2.28
N ALA A 191 -23.37 8.23 2.91
CA ALA A 191 -23.45 8.01 4.35
C ALA A 191 -22.90 9.21 5.13
N TRP A 192 -21.78 9.78 4.68
CA TRP A 192 -21.23 11.01 5.25
C TRP A 192 -22.19 12.20 5.11
N GLN A 193 -22.76 12.41 3.92
CA GLN A 193 -23.69 13.52 3.66
C GLN A 193 -24.99 13.42 4.47
N GLY A 194 -25.50 12.21 4.70
CA GLY A 194 -26.66 11.98 5.57
C GLY A 194 -26.33 11.94 7.07
N GLY A 195 -25.04 11.98 7.41
CA GLY A 195 -24.55 11.86 8.78
C GLY A 195 -24.45 13.18 9.52
N ALA A 196 -23.91 13.11 10.75
CA ALA A 196 -23.74 14.28 11.62
C ALA A 196 -22.51 15.14 11.27
N GLY A 197 -21.83 14.89 10.14
CA GLY A 197 -20.61 15.59 9.75
C GLY A 197 -19.43 15.39 10.70
N ARG A 198 -19.40 14.27 11.43
CA ARG A 198 -18.34 13.90 12.39
C ARG A 198 -18.11 12.40 12.41
N GLY A 199 -16.91 12.00 12.84
CA GLY A 199 -16.53 10.60 13.01
C GLY A 199 -15.99 9.94 11.75
N ILE A 200 -15.75 8.64 11.88
CA ILE A 200 -15.09 7.80 10.88
C ILE A 200 -16.11 6.89 10.23
N TYR A 201 -16.27 6.99 8.91
CA TYR A 201 -17.18 6.12 8.15
C TYR A 201 -16.33 5.09 7.43
N LEU A 202 -16.51 3.81 7.75
CA LEU A 202 -15.68 2.72 7.24
C LEU A 202 -16.50 1.79 6.36
N ALA A 203 -15.95 1.38 5.23
CA ALA A 203 -16.54 0.29 4.47
C ALA A 203 -16.58 -0.98 5.32
N ARG A 204 -17.74 -1.65 5.36
CA ARG A 204 -17.90 -2.97 5.99
C ARG A 204 -18.51 -3.94 4.98
N CYS A 205 -17.80 -5.03 4.71
CA CYS A 205 -18.27 -6.08 3.82
C CYS A 205 -18.15 -7.44 4.52
N GLY A 206 -19.26 -8.17 4.60
CA GLY A 206 -19.30 -9.50 5.24
C GLY A 206 -18.80 -9.49 6.70
N GLY A 207 -19.10 -8.42 7.44
CA GLY A 207 -18.67 -8.25 8.84
C GLY A 207 -17.21 -7.84 9.05
N LYS A 208 -16.45 -7.57 7.98
CA LYS A 208 -15.05 -7.11 8.05
C LYS A 208 -14.95 -5.63 7.67
N HIS A 209 -14.22 -4.87 8.47
CA HIS A 209 -13.90 -3.47 8.15
C HIS A 209 -12.81 -3.42 7.08
N ALA A 210 -12.94 -2.46 6.17
CA ALA A 210 -12.09 -2.29 5.01
C ALA A 210 -11.92 -0.80 4.65
N HIS A 211 -10.98 -0.54 3.75
CA HIS A 211 -11.01 0.69 2.97
C HIS A 211 -12.04 0.56 1.84
N PRO A 212 -12.51 1.67 1.26
CA PRO A 212 -12.22 3.06 1.62
C PRO A 212 -12.84 3.45 2.95
N LEU A 213 -12.40 4.58 3.49
CA LEU A 213 -12.97 5.18 4.69
C LEU A 213 -13.05 6.71 4.56
N ILE A 214 -13.95 7.34 5.31
CA ILE A 214 -14.01 8.79 5.47
C ILE A 214 -13.55 9.13 6.88
N LEU A 215 -12.64 10.10 6.98
CA LEU A 215 -12.21 10.72 8.24
C LEU A 215 -12.75 12.14 8.29
N SER A 216 -13.39 12.52 9.39
CA SER A 216 -13.72 13.92 9.64
C SER A 216 -12.46 14.78 9.85
N ALA A 217 -12.60 16.10 9.83
CA ALA A 217 -11.52 17.04 10.12
C ALA A 217 -10.77 16.68 11.42
N ASP A 218 -11.52 16.46 12.51
CA ASP A 218 -10.97 16.07 13.82
C ASP A 218 -10.22 14.72 13.77
N ASP A 219 -10.70 13.79 12.94
CA ASP A 219 -10.03 12.50 12.75
C ASP A 219 -8.72 12.62 11.94
N LEU A 220 -8.68 13.55 11.00
CA LEU A 220 -7.48 13.84 10.21
C LEU A 220 -6.43 14.56 11.06
N GLU A 221 -6.85 15.51 11.91
CA GLU A 221 -5.97 16.15 12.89
C GLU A 221 -5.42 15.15 13.90
N ALA A 222 -6.28 14.28 14.46
CA ALA A 222 -5.83 13.22 15.35
C ALA A 222 -4.85 12.24 14.68
N ALA A 223 -4.96 12.03 13.36
CA ALA A 223 -3.99 11.22 12.62
C ALA A 223 -2.60 11.89 12.54
N LEU A 224 -2.51 13.22 12.57
CA LEU A 224 -1.24 13.95 12.59
C LEU A 224 -0.50 13.82 13.93
N GLU A 225 -1.23 13.62 15.03
CA GLU A 225 -0.64 13.50 16.37
C GLU A 225 -0.01 12.13 16.64
N LEU A 226 -0.38 11.11 15.84
CA LEU A 226 0.16 9.78 15.97
C LEU A 226 1.60 9.69 15.43
N PRO A 227 2.45 8.81 16.01
CA PRO A 227 3.74 8.49 15.41
C PRO A 227 3.55 8.03 13.97
N ALA A 228 4.38 8.50 13.03
CA ALA A 228 4.33 8.11 11.62
C ALA A 228 4.44 6.58 11.39
N THR A 229 5.00 5.86 12.36
CA THR A 229 5.14 4.39 12.40
C THR A 229 3.89 3.66 12.89
N ALA A 230 2.89 4.38 13.39
CA ALA A 230 1.63 3.79 13.80
C ALA A 230 0.82 3.30 12.58
N GLN A 231 -0.09 2.37 12.83
CA GLN A 231 -0.99 1.86 11.79
C GLN A 231 -2.26 2.71 11.72
N MET A 232 -2.90 2.75 10.56
CA MET A 232 -4.17 3.46 10.37
C MET A 232 -5.26 3.03 11.37
N ARG A 233 -5.23 1.76 11.80
CA ARG A 233 -6.10 1.22 12.84
C ARG A 233 -6.01 1.97 14.18
N ALA A 234 -4.88 2.62 14.48
CA ALA A 234 -4.73 3.43 15.69
C ALA A 234 -5.63 4.68 15.66
N VAL A 235 -5.83 5.30 14.48
CA VAL A 235 -6.77 6.41 14.30
C VAL A 235 -8.20 5.97 14.58
N VAL A 236 -8.57 4.79 14.09
CA VAL A 236 -9.93 4.22 14.22
C VAL A 236 -10.23 3.76 15.64
N LYS A 237 -9.24 3.22 16.34
CA LYS A 237 -9.38 2.67 17.70
C LYS A 237 -9.07 3.66 18.82
N ARG A 238 -8.78 4.92 18.49
CA ARG A 238 -8.44 5.90 19.52
C ARG A 238 -9.64 6.15 20.45
N PRO A 239 -9.41 6.44 21.74
CA PRO A 239 -10.49 6.78 22.67
C PRO A 239 -11.36 7.92 22.14
N GLY A 240 -12.68 7.76 22.16
CA GLY A 240 -13.63 8.76 21.69
C GLY A 240 -13.89 8.80 20.18
N ALA A 241 -13.21 7.97 19.37
CA ALA A 241 -13.56 7.86 17.95
C ALA A 241 -14.97 7.30 17.77
N ALA A 242 -15.82 8.06 17.09
CA ALA A 242 -17.13 7.60 16.66
C ALA A 242 -17.00 6.91 15.30
N VAL A 243 -17.22 5.59 15.26
CA VAL A 243 -17.14 4.80 14.04
C VAL A 243 -18.55 4.48 13.54
N VAL A 244 -18.76 4.70 12.24
CA VAL A 244 -19.99 4.36 11.53
C VAL A 244 -19.64 3.33 10.46
N ASP A 245 -20.24 2.15 10.55
CA ASP A 245 -20.10 1.11 9.54
C ASP A 245 -21.00 1.42 8.34
N VAL A 246 -20.41 1.45 7.16
CA VAL A 246 -21.12 1.58 5.88
C VAL A 246 -21.12 0.22 5.21
N GLU A 247 -22.26 -0.48 5.27
CA GLU A 247 -22.42 -1.76 4.60
C GLU A 247 -22.25 -1.62 3.09
N VAL A 248 -21.38 -2.44 2.52
CA VAL A 248 -21.21 -2.57 1.08
C VAL A 248 -21.20 -4.05 0.68
N GLU A 249 -21.82 -4.35 -0.46
CA GLU A 249 -21.80 -5.70 -1.05
C GLU A 249 -20.52 -5.98 -1.85
N ASP A 250 -19.75 -4.91 -2.11
CA ASP A 250 -18.51 -4.95 -2.86
C ASP A 250 -17.42 -5.70 -2.09
N ARG A 251 -17.20 -6.97 -2.46
CA ARG A 251 -16.19 -7.82 -1.82
C ARG A 251 -14.76 -7.37 -2.12
N THR A 252 -14.54 -6.60 -3.18
CA THR A 252 -13.21 -6.18 -3.63
C THR A 252 -12.52 -5.22 -2.65
N VAL A 253 -13.28 -4.64 -1.71
CA VAL A 253 -12.75 -3.87 -0.57
C VAL A 253 -11.85 -4.71 0.36
N LEU A 254 -11.97 -6.04 0.28
CA LEU A 254 -11.19 -6.99 1.08
C LEU A 254 -9.99 -7.56 0.32
N ASP A 255 -9.80 -7.17 -0.95
CA ASP A 255 -8.79 -7.75 -1.85
C ASP A 255 -7.64 -6.76 -2.04
N ASP A 256 -6.59 -6.93 -1.23
CA ASP A 256 -5.33 -6.18 -1.36
C ASP A 256 -4.39 -6.88 -2.35
N VAL A 257 -3.79 -6.13 -3.27
CA VAL A 257 -2.77 -6.65 -4.20
C VAL A 257 -1.38 -6.46 -3.62
N ASP A 258 -0.84 -7.49 -2.97
CA ASP A 258 0.43 -7.44 -2.24
C ASP A 258 1.54 -8.33 -2.82
N THR A 259 1.16 -9.42 -3.50
CA THR A 259 2.04 -10.38 -4.19
C THR A 259 1.81 -10.44 -5.70
N PRO A 260 2.72 -11.07 -6.47
CA PRO A 260 2.44 -11.41 -7.85
C PRO A 260 1.23 -12.35 -7.98
N ASP A 261 1.03 -13.25 -7.00
CA ASP A 261 -0.09 -14.18 -7.01
C ASP A 261 -1.43 -13.46 -6.74
N ASP A 262 -1.46 -12.41 -5.90
CA ASP A 262 -2.64 -11.56 -5.70
C ASP A 262 -2.98 -10.83 -7.00
N TYR A 263 -1.95 -10.26 -7.64
CA TYR A 263 -2.12 -9.59 -8.92
C TYR A 263 -2.64 -10.55 -10.00
N ALA A 264 -2.06 -11.75 -10.11
CA ALA A 264 -2.49 -12.78 -11.04
C ALA A 264 -3.95 -13.18 -10.81
N ARG A 265 -4.39 -13.33 -9.55
CA ARG A 265 -5.79 -13.61 -9.21
C ARG A 265 -6.71 -12.45 -9.56
N LEU A 266 -6.29 -11.22 -9.31
CA LEU A 266 -7.04 -10.02 -9.66
C LEU A 266 -7.29 -9.96 -11.18
N VAL A 267 -6.25 -10.11 -12.00
CA VAL A 267 -6.38 -10.01 -13.46
C VAL A 267 -7.16 -11.19 -14.05
N ALA A 268 -7.00 -12.40 -13.51
CA ALA A 268 -7.77 -13.57 -13.92
C ALA A 268 -9.27 -13.47 -13.55
N GLY A 269 -9.61 -12.66 -12.55
CA GLY A 269 -10.99 -12.36 -12.15
C GLY A 269 -11.66 -11.24 -12.96
N GLY A 270 -10.86 -10.35 -13.57
CA GLY A 270 -11.35 -9.18 -14.32
C GLY A 270 -11.80 -9.48 -15.76
N ASP A 271 -11.47 -10.65 -16.30
CA ASP A 271 -11.91 -11.13 -17.64
C ASP A 271 -13.30 -11.83 -17.62
N ARG A 272 -14.12 -11.61 -16.58
CA ARG A 272 -15.46 -12.21 -16.45
C ARG A 272 -16.58 -11.18 -16.56
#